data_AF-A0A072NBT1-F1
#
_entry.id   AF-A0A072NBT1-F1
#
_cell.length_a   1.000
_cell.length_b   1.000
_cell.length_c   1.000
_cell.angle_alpha   90.00
_cell.angle_beta   90.00
_cell.angle_gamma   90.00
#
_symmetry.space_group_name_H-M   'P 1'
#
loop_
_entity.id
_entity.type
_entity.pdbx_description
1 polymer ?
#
loop_
_entity_poly.entity_id
_entity_poly.type
_entity_poly.pdbx_seq_one_letter_code
_entity_poly.pdbx_strand_id
1 'polypeptide(L)'
;MQKLAPLACALTLFLAACSAPSPTKMTLPAPPDTAAQPAPTAAEVATEQESAPARAALEALSLNPAPLGAASVRPDGTLLVGGAPLFPLGFYHVSWAAEKSVRVQKRLRDLHAVADLGFNTMNVTMFDPEADIAEFGKLLDAAQGRGMKLLVEDFGEASIQAFKTHPATLGWMIADDCNTRITPQELERRHREVKALDPHHLTYTSMAISFTNSHPEFFGRADAVGNQSYPVGPEGYGDSLAVVYPVMQRLVAEAARTGTLPVANLQSFRWPGGRYPTATELNSMTNQAIGAGVKGILYYTYLDPTNDLSTHTGLRTELRTLAAEIKLLAPVLLNGERQTLALTGNLGEARATLWSHEGRRYLQVLSLNETQRQTVSIRVPGGASTLTPLFAGRPKSLSLKAGAVSGSLPPLTAQWYEVR
;
A
#
# COMPACT_ATOMS: atom_id res chain seq x y z
N MET A 1 18.22 25.58 41.17
CA MET A 1 18.23 24.23 41.78
C MET A 1 16.81 23.79 42.00
N GLN A 2 16.32 22.84 41.21
CA GLN A 2 15.61 21.62 41.62
C GLN A 2 15.04 20.97 40.36
N LYS A 3 15.48 19.73 40.13
CA LYS A 3 15.24 18.91 38.94
C LYS A 3 13.92 18.15 39.14
N LEU A 4 13.08 18.12 38.10
CA LEU A 4 11.95 17.20 37.97
C LEU A 4 12.39 16.01 37.10
N ALA A 5 12.08 14.80 37.56
CA ALA A 5 12.26 13.53 36.86
C ALA A 5 10.87 12.92 36.54
N PRO A 6 10.77 11.99 35.56
CA PRO A 6 9.56 11.83 34.76
C PRO A 6 8.57 10.78 35.29
N LEU A 7 7.29 11.01 34.97
CA LEU A 7 6.15 10.15 35.27
C LEU A 7 6.03 9.06 34.20
N ALA A 8 6.12 7.80 34.61
CA ALA A 8 5.70 6.64 33.82
C ALA A 8 4.20 6.40 34.04
N CYS A 9 3.38 6.51 32.99
CA CYS A 9 1.97 6.12 33.04
C CYS A 9 1.81 4.67 32.57
N ALA A 10 1.51 3.79 33.53
CA ALA A 10 1.06 2.43 33.31
C ALA A 10 -0.43 2.41 32.96
N LEU A 11 -0.78 1.74 31.86
CA LEU A 11 -2.16 1.46 31.47
C LEU A 11 -2.69 0.28 32.29
N THR A 12 -3.65 0.53 33.17
CA THR A 12 -4.34 -0.50 33.96
C THR A 12 -5.63 -0.91 33.25
N LEU A 13 -5.71 -2.17 32.82
CA LEU A 13 -6.96 -2.81 32.38
C LEU A 13 -7.72 -3.33 33.61
N PHE A 14 -8.93 -2.82 33.82
CA PHE A 14 -9.89 -3.42 34.75
C PHE A 14 -10.54 -4.66 34.12
N LEU A 15 -10.24 -5.83 34.67
CA LEU A 15 -11.00 -7.07 34.48
C LEU A 15 -12.03 -7.18 35.61
N ALA A 16 -13.31 -7.05 35.29
CA ALA A 16 -14.39 -7.47 36.19
C ALA A 16 -14.63 -8.97 36.01
N ALA A 17 -14.43 -9.71 37.09
CA ALA A 17 -14.62 -11.15 37.18
C ALA A 17 -16.12 -11.50 37.28
N CYS A 18 -16.60 -12.37 36.40
CA CYS A 18 -17.77 -13.19 36.63
C CYS A 18 -17.35 -14.66 36.48
N SER A 19 -17.47 -15.38 37.58
CA SER A 19 -17.10 -16.79 37.75
C SER A 19 -18.07 -17.70 36.97
N ALA A 20 -17.53 -18.62 36.16
CA ALA A 20 -18.28 -19.72 35.56
C ALA A 20 -17.36 -20.97 35.47
N PRO A 21 -17.93 -22.19 35.53
CA PRO A 21 -17.22 -23.41 35.94
C PRO A 21 -16.30 -23.96 34.84
N SER A 22 -15.27 -24.70 35.28
CA SER A 22 -14.25 -25.33 34.44
C SER A 22 -14.86 -26.15 33.28
N PRO A 23 -14.43 -25.94 32.02
CA PRO A 23 -14.89 -26.77 30.93
C PRO A 23 -14.15 -28.11 30.92
N THR A 24 -14.93 -29.19 30.98
CA THR A 24 -14.56 -30.54 30.59
C THR A 24 -14.00 -30.53 29.17
N LYS A 25 -12.90 -31.25 28.91
CA LYS A 25 -12.32 -31.45 27.57
C LYS A 25 -13.38 -32.08 26.65
N MET A 26 -14.07 -31.26 25.86
CA MET A 26 -14.80 -31.69 24.67
C MET A 26 -13.88 -31.49 23.46
N THR A 27 -13.42 -32.61 22.91
CA THR A 27 -12.79 -32.67 21.60
C THR A 27 -13.87 -32.33 20.56
N LEU A 28 -13.77 -31.16 19.92
CA LEU A 28 -14.61 -30.83 18.78
C LEU A 28 -14.23 -31.74 17.60
N PRO A 29 -15.19 -32.36 16.90
CA PRO A 29 -14.90 -33.08 15.66
C PRO A 29 -14.39 -32.09 14.61
N ALA A 30 -13.41 -32.53 13.83
CA ALA A 30 -12.95 -31.80 12.65
C ALA A 30 -14.15 -31.47 11.74
N PRO A 31 -14.20 -30.26 11.15
CA PRO A 31 -15.26 -29.94 10.20
C PRO A 31 -15.22 -30.94 9.03
N PRO A 32 -16.37 -31.44 8.56
CA PRO A 32 -16.40 -32.36 7.43
C PRO A 32 -15.85 -31.65 6.19
N ASP A 33 -14.94 -32.33 5.49
CA ASP A 33 -14.47 -31.97 4.15
C ASP A 33 -15.70 -31.69 3.28
N THR A 34 -15.97 -30.40 3.07
CA THR A 34 -17.09 -29.98 2.24
C THR A 34 -16.69 -30.31 0.81
N ALA A 35 -17.48 -31.15 0.17
CA ALA A 35 -17.26 -31.64 -1.19
C ALA A 35 -16.84 -30.48 -2.11
N ALA A 36 -15.70 -30.68 -2.79
CA ALA A 36 -15.11 -29.73 -3.71
C ALA A 36 -16.18 -29.17 -4.66
N GLN A 37 -16.39 -27.85 -4.61
CA GLN A 37 -17.08 -27.15 -5.67
C GLN A 37 -16.38 -27.46 -7.00
N PRO A 38 -17.13 -27.66 -8.10
CA PRO A 38 -16.51 -27.92 -9.40
C PRO A 38 -15.51 -26.80 -9.71
N ALA A 39 -14.28 -27.20 -10.02
CA ALA A 39 -13.18 -26.27 -10.25
C ALA A 39 -13.62 -25.22 -11.29
N PRO A 40 -13.49 -23.91 -11.00
CA PRO A 40 -13.72 -22.90 -12.02
C PRO A 40 -12.80 -23.22 -13.20
N THR A 41 -13.35 -23.23 -14.41
CA THR A 41 -12.56 -23.32 -15.65
C THR A 41 -11.40 -22.33 -15.52
N ALA A 42 -10.17 -22.88 -15.48
CA ALA A 42 -8.97 -22.08 -15.25
C ALA A 42 -8.96 -20.92 -16.25
N ALA A 43 -8.93 -19.70 -15.74
CA ALA A 43 -8.85 -18.53 -16.61
C ALA A 43 -7.56 -18.65 -17.44
N GLU A 44 -7.66 -18.44 -18.75
CA GLU A 44 -6.47 -18.38 -19.60
C GLU A 44 -5.56 -17.26 -19.09
N VAL A 45 -4.27 -17.58 -18.89
CA VAL A 45 -3.27 -16.63 -18.41
C VAL A 45 -2.35 -16.20 -19.55
N ALA A 46 -1.86 -14.97 -19.48
CA ALA A 46 -0.93 -14.45 -20.48
C ALA A 46 0.41 -15.18 -20.39
N THR A 47 0.98 -15.50 -21.55
CA THR A 47 2.32 -16.08 -21.64
C THR A 47 3.40 -14.99 -21.68
N GLU A 48 4.65 -15.38 -21.44
CA GLU A 48 5.80 -14.48 -21.60
C GLU A 48 5.90 -13.93 -23.02
N GLN A 49 5.67 -14.77 -24.04
CA GLN A 49 5.73 -14.35 -25.44
C GLN A 49 4.66 -13.29 -25.78
N GLU A 50 3.45 -13.45 -25.25
CA GLU A 50 2.37 -12.48 -25.45
C GLU A 50 2.63 -11.15 -24.74
N SER A 51 3.28 -11.20 -23.58
CA SER A 51 3.49 -10.02 -22.73
C SER A 51 4.78 -9.26 -23.05
N ALA A 52 5.78 -9.94 -23.63
CA ALA A 52 7.11 -9.40 -23.90
C ALA A 52 7.12 -8.02 -24.62
N PRO A 53 6.30 -7.78 -25.67
CA PRO A 53 6.34 -6.50 -26.36
C PRO A 53 5.88 -5.32 -25.48
N ALA A 54 4.80 -5.50 -24.71
CA ALA A 54 4.26 -4.47 -23.82
C ALA A 54 5.16 -4.27 -22.59
N ARG A 55 5.74 -5.35 -22.08
CA ARG A 55 6.71 -5.30 -20.99
C ARG A 55 7.98 -4.55 -21.37
N ALA A 56 8.58 -4.85 -22.52
CA ALA A 56 9.78 -4.16 -23.02
C ALA A 56 9.56 -2.65 -23.18
N ALA A 57 8.34 -2.25 -23.54
CA ALA A 57 7.96 -0.84 -23.61
C ALA A 57 7.97 -0.14 -22.25
N LEU A 58 7.45 -0.79 -21.20
CA LEU A 58 7.50 -0.25 -19.84
C LEU A 58 8.94 -0.24 -19.30
N GLU A 59 9.73 -1.26 -19.60
CA GLU A 59 11.13 -1.33 -19.20
C GLU A 59 11.94 -0.16 -19.78
N ALA A 60 11.65 0.27 -21.02
CA ALA A 60 12.27 1.44 -21.64
C ALA A 60 11.93 2.77 -20.95
N LEU A 61 10.83 2.85 -20.20
CA LEU A 61 10.40 4.02 -19.43
C LEU A 61 10.96 4.03 -18.00
N SER A 62 11.71 2.99 -17.61
CA SER A 62 12.08 2.75 -16.20
C SER A 62 12.84 3.91 -15.57
N LEU A 63 12.42 4.26 -14.36
CA LEU A 63 13.09 5.24 -13.51
C LEU A 63 14.27 4.53 -12.81
N ASN A 64 15.50 4.79 -13.27
CA ASN A 64 16.73 4.30 -12.63
C ASN A 64 17.77 5.44 -12.57
N PRO A 65 18.60 5.54 -11.50
CA PRO A 65 18.59 4.78 -10.25
C PRO A 65 17.64 5.36 -9.18
N ALA A 66 17.58 4.73 -7.99
CA ALA A 66 16.81 5.24 -6.86
C ALA A 66 17.26 6.68 -6.49
N PRO A 67 16.33 7.65 -6.44
CA PRO A 67 16.71 9.03 -6.24
C PRO A 67 17.30 9.32 -4.84
N LEU A 68 18.24 10.27 -4.79
CA LEU A 68 18.86 10.78 -3.57
C LEU A 68 18.56 12.27 -3.42
N GLY A 69 18.45 12.76 -2.19
CA GLY A 69 18.25 14.17 -1.88
C GLY A 69 16.87 14.46 -1.26
N ALA A 70 16.54 15.75 -1.20
CA ALA A 70 15.33 16.25 -0.54
C ALA A 70 14.05 15.64 -1.14
N ALA A 71 13.09 15.34 -0.27
CA ALA A 71 11.75 14.93 -0.64
C ALA A 71 10.83 16.15 -0.77
N SER A 72 9.97 16.13 -1.78
CA SER A 72 8.93 17.13 -2.00
C SER A 72 7.74 16.52 -2.73
N VAL A 73 6.61 17.21 -2.75
CA VAL A 73 5.40 16.75 -3.44
C VAL A 73 5.11 17.70 -4.60
N ARG A 74 5.03 17.15 -5.81
CA ARG A 74 4.64 17.87 -7.02
C ARG A 74 3.13 18.21 -6.92
N PRO A 75 2.64 19.28 -7.56
CA PRO A 75 1.23 19.71 -7.42
C PRO A 75 0.16 18.65 -7.73
N ASP A 76 0.50 17.61 -8.51
CA ASP A 76 -0.40 16.49 -8.81
C ASP A 76 -0.35 15.35 -7.76
N GLY A 77 0.28 15.60 -6.61
CA GLY A 77 0.45 14.63 -5.53
C GLY A 77 1.57 13.62 -5.77
N THR A 78 2.43 13.79 -6.78
CA THR A 78 3.55 12.88 -7.02
C THR A 78 4.73 13.19 -6.10
N LEU A 79 5.26 12.18 -5.42
CA LEU A 79 6.49 12.30 -4.63
C LEU A 79 7.70 12.50 -5.54
N LEU A 80 8.51 13.51 -5.25
CA LEU A 80 9.84 13.72 -5.80
C LEU A 80 10.89 13.51 -4.71
N VAL A 81 11.96 12.81 -5.04
CA VAL A 81 13.18 12.71 -4.21
C VAL A 81 14.33 13.17 -5.09
N GLY A 82 15.10 14.17 -4.65
CA GLY A 82 16.15 14.76 -5.48
C GLY A 82 15.65 15.30 -6.84
N GLY A 83 14.38 15.70 -6.91
CA GLY A 83 13.72 16.15 -8.14
C GLY A 83 13.22 15.04 -9.07
N ALA A 84 13.52 13.76 -8.81
CA ALA A 84 13.03 12.65 -9.62
C ALA A 84 11.79 12.00 -8.98
N PRO A 85 10.79 11.58 -9.78
CA PRO A 85 9.58 10.96 -9.26
C PRO A 85 9.87 9.58 -8.64
N LEU A 86 9.23 9.30 -7.50
CA LEU A 86 9.31 8.03 -6.81
C LEU A 86 7.90 7.56 -6.43
N PHE A 87 7.57 6.30 -6.70
CA PHE A 87 6.38 5.66 -6.16
C PHE A 87 6.79 4.94 -4.86
N PRO A 88 6.46 5.45 -3.65
CA PRO A 88 6.80 4.78 -2.43
C PRO A 88 5.96 3.50 -2.33
N LEU A 89 6.63 2.36 -2.39
CA LEU A 89 6.05 1.03 -2.32
C LEU A 89 6.74 0.28 -1.18
N GLY A 90 5.98 -0.02 -0.12
CA GLY A 90 6.60 -0.43 1.13
C GLY A 90 5.70 -1.11 2.12
N PHE A 91 6.19 -1.20 3.35
CA PHE A 91 5.46 -1.76 4.49
C PHE A 91 5.57 -0.87 5.70
N TYR A 92 4.57 -0.97 6.58
CA TYR A 92 4.74 -0.69 7.99
C TYR A 92 5.54 -1.81 8.66
N HIS A 93 6.38 -1.43 9.61
CA HIS A 93 7.13 -2.35 10.45
C HIS A 93 7.09 -1.86 11.90
N VAL A 94 6.23 -2.44 12.73
CA VAL A 94 6.07 -2.11 14.15
C VAL A 94 7.24 -2.72 14.92
N SER A 95 8.37 -2.02 14.94
CA SER A 95 9.66 -2.59 15.33
C SER A 95 9.70 -3.10 16.77
N TRP A 96 8.95 -2.47 17.67
CA TRP A 96 8.92 -2.86 19.09
C TRP A 96 8.14 -4.16 19.35
N ALA A 97 7.42 -4.69 18.35
CA ALA A 97 6.70 -5.96 18.45
C ALA A 97 7.63 -7.18 18.65
N ALA A 98 8.89 -7.04 18.23
CA ALA A 98 9.90 -8.05 18.43
C ALA A 98 10.41 -8.06 19.89
N GLU A 99 10.84 -9.24 20.38
CA GLU A 99 11.44 -9.35 21.70
C GLU A 99 12.65 -8.41 21.86
N LYS A 100 12.76 -7.76 23.04
CA LYS A 100 13.78 -6.74 23.31
C LYS A 100 15.21 -7.20 23.02
N SER A 101 15.51 -8.47 23.26
CA SER A 101 16.84 -9.08 23.05
C SER A 101 17.25 -9.16 21.58
N VAL A 102 16.29 -9.19 20.65
CA VAL A 102 16.55 -9.41 19.22
C VAL A 102 15.97 -8.34 18.30
N ARG A 103 15.16 -7.40 18.82
CA ARG A 103 14.41 -6.43 18.00
C ARG A 103 15.27 -5.57 17.07
N VAL A 104 16.49 -5.20 17.48
CA VAL A 104 17.43 -4.45 16.62
C VAL A 104 17.83 -5.31 15.41
N GLN A 105 18.23 -6.56 15.65
CA GLN A 105 18.64 -7.49 14.59
C GLN A 105 17.46 -7.88 13.70
N LYS A 106 16.28 -8.07 14.29
CA LYS A 106 15.04 -8.37 13.56
C LYS A 106 14.68 -7.23 12.62
N ARG A 107 14.68 -5.98 13.10
CA ARG A 107 14.41 -4.78 12.27
C ARG A 107 15.36 -4.68 11.06
N LEU A 108 16.65 -4.91 11.27
CA LEU A 108 17.64 -4.89 10.18
C LEU A 108 17.44 -6.03 9.18
N ARG A 109 17.22 -7.25 9.66
CA ARG A 109 16.94 -8.41 8.79
C ARG A 109 15.67 -8.20 7.98
N ASP A 110 14.61 -7.69 8.61
CA ASP A 110 13.32 -7.49 7.96
C ASP A 110 13.40 -6.36 6.92
N LEU A 111 14.20 -5.31 7.13
CA LEU A 111 14.55 -4.32 6.10
C LEU A 111 15.15 -4.99 4.85
N HIS A 112 16.15 -5.86 5.03
CA HIS A 112 16.77 -6.58 3.92
C HIS A 112 15.76 -7.47 3.20
N ALA A 113 14.91 -8.18 3.95
CA ALA A 113 13.89 -9.03 3.37
C ALA A 113 12.83 -8.24 2.59
N VAL A 114 12.42 -7.06 3.06
CA VAL A 114 11.54 -6.14 2.32
C VAL A 114 12.21 -5.68 1.02
N ALA A 115 13.48 -5.28 1.08
CA ALA A 115 14.23 -4.89 -0.11
C ALA A 115 14.38 -6.06 -1.11
N ASP A 116 14.64 -7.28 -0.62
CA ASP A 116 14.75 -8.50 -1.43
C ASP A 116 13.43 -8.87 -2.12
N LEU A 117 12.29 -8.44 -1.60
CA LEU A 117 10.98 -8.59 -2.25
C LEU A 117 10.77 -7.57 -3.38
N GLY A 118 11.65 -6.57 -3.53
CA GLY A 118 11.57 -5.55 -4.58
C GLY A 118 10.90 -4.24 -4.16
N PHE A 119 10.63 -4.07 -2.86
CA PHE A 119 10.06 -2.85 -2.29
C PHE A 119 11.16 -1.79 -2.10
N ASN A 120 10.74 -0.53 -1.97
CA ASN A 120 11.67 0.61 -1.88
C ASN A 120 11.43 1.50 -0.65
N THR A 121 10.36 1.27 0.12
CA THR A 121 9.99 2.12 1.26
C THR A 121 9.67 1.28 2.50
N MET A 122 9.94 1.79 3.69
CA MET A 122 9.46 1.19 4.94
C MET A 122 9.13 2.29 5.96
N ASN A 123 7.97 2.21 6.61
CA ASN A 123 7.67 2.99 7.81
C ASN A 123 8.17 2.21 9.03
N VAL A 124 9.04 2.81 9.83
CA VAL A 124 9.81 2.12 10.86
C VAL A 124 9.87 2.92 12.14
N THR A 125 9.59 2.24 13.25
CA THR A 125 9.57 2.83 14.59
C THR A 125 10.97 2.84 15.21
N MET A 126 11.36 3.98 15.78
CA MET A 126 12.49 4.06 16.72
C MET A 126 12.09 3.41 18.05
N PHE A 127 13.04 2.79 18.75
CA PHE A 127 12.74 2.23 20.08
C PHE A 127 12.72 3.29 21.18
N ASP A 128 13.51 4.33 20.97
CA ASP A 128 13.65 5.50 21.81
C ASP A 128 14.30 6.59 20.94
N PRO A 129 13.80 7.84 20.94
CA PRO A 129 14.26 8.88 20.03
C PRO A 129 15.72 9.31 20.25
N GLU A 130 16.31 9.05 21.42
CA GLU A 130 17.69 9.42 21.74
C GLU A 130 18.60 8.20 21.84
N ALA A 131 18.18 7.17 22.57
CA ALA A 131 19.00 6.00 22.84
C ALA A 131 19.14 5.06 21.63
N ASP A 132 18.19 5.08 20.68
CA ASP A 132 18.24 4.23 19.47
C ASP A 132 19.02 4.87 18.32
N ILE A 133 19.51 6.11 18.44
CA ILE A 133 20.17 6.84 17.33
C ILE A 133 21.31 6.03 16.70
N ALA A 134 22.18 5.42 17.50
CA ALA A 134 23.31 4.67 16.97
C ALA A 134 22.88 3.44 16.14
N GLU A 135 21.89 2.68 16.62
CA GLU A 135 21.40 1.48 15.92
C GLU A 135 20.47 1.83 14.76
N PHE A 136 19.70 2.91 14.87
CA PHE A 136 18.88 3.42 13.78
C PHE A 136 19.72 4.00 12.64
N GLY A 137 20.87 4.63 12.96
CA GLY A 137 21.85 5.05 11.96
C GLY A 137 22.35 3.88 11.10
N LYS A 138 22.68 2.74 11.72
CA LYS A 138 23.07 1.52 10.97
C LYS A 138 21.94 0.98 10.09
N LEU A 139 20.69 1.11 10.54
CA LEU A 139 19.52 0.73 9.73
C LEU A 139 19.40 1.64 8.50
N LEU A 140 19.60 2.95 8.68
CA LEU A 140 19.60 3.93 7.59
C LEU A 140 20.74 3.67 6.60
N ASP A 141 21.95 3.35 7.06
CA ASP A 141 23.09 2.96 6.21
C ASP A 141 22.74 1.71 5.38
N ALA A 142 22.17 0.69 6.02
CA ALA A 142 21.73 -0.52 5.34
C ALA A 142 20.61 -0.24 4.33
N ALA A 143 19.69 0.66 4.65
CA ALA A 143 18.62 1.09 3.76
C ALA A 143 19.21 1.78 2.52
N GLN A 144 20.14 2.71 2.71
CA GLN A 144 20.84 3.39 1.61
C GLN A 144 21.55 2.40 0.69
N GLY A 145 22.29 1.44 1.25
CA GLY A 145 22.99 0.40 0.48
C GLY A 145 22.06 -0.50 -0.35
N ARG A 146 20.75 -0.48 -0.06
CA ARG A 146 19.72 -1.25 -0.76
C ARG A 146 18.74 -0.38 -1.55
N GLY A 147 18.96 0.93 -1.63
CA GLY A 147 18.06 1.87 -2.30
C GLY A 147 16.71 2.06 -1.61
N MET A 148 16.61 1.69 -0.33
CA MET A 148 15.41 1.83 0.50
C MET A 148 15.30 3.25 1.07
N LYS A 149 14.06 3.68 1.29
CA LYS A 149 13.68 4.96 1.87
C LYS A 149 12.84 4.73 3.13
N LEU A 150 13.20 5.40 4.24
CA LEU A 150 12.55 5.17 5.54
C LEU A 150 11.69 6.35 5.94
N LEU A 151 10.42 6.08 6.27
CA LEU A 151 9.60 6.97 7.09
C LEU A 151 9.86 6.59 8.55
N VAL A 152 10.28 7.56 9.36
CA VAL A 152 10.68 7.32 10.76
C VAL A 152 9.53 7.70 11.68
N GLU A 153 9.15 6.78 12.55
CA GLU A 153 8.13 6.94 13.60
C GLU A 153 8.80 6.95 14.99
N ASP A 154 8.14 7.54 16.00
CA ASP A 154 8.63 7.67 17.38
C ASP A 154 9.98 8.40 17.51
N PHE A 155 10.16 9.43 16.68
CA PHE A 155 11.34 10.29 16.67
C PHE A 155 11.22 11.48 17.64
N GLY A 156 12.34 12.16 17.87
CA GLY A 156 12.42 13.45 18.57
C GLY A 156 13.38 14.41 17.87
N GLU A 157 13.59 15.58 18.45
CA GLU A 157 14.49 16.60 17.89
C GLU A 157 15.92 16.03 17.67
N ALA A 158 16.45 15.29 18.64
CA ALA A 158 17.78 14.69 18.53
C ALA A 158 17.90 13.74 17.33
N SER A 159 16.90 12.89 17.08
CA SER A 159 16.86 11.99 15.94
C SER A 159 16.72 12.75 14.61
N ILE A 160 15.90 13.82 14.57
CA ILE A 160 15.81 14.68 13.39
C ILE A 160 17.17 15.30 13.07
N GLN A 161 17.84 15.90 14.06
CA GLN A 161 19.17 16.49 13.83
C GLN A 161 20.19 15.45 13.37
N ALA A 162 20.12 14.22 13.89
CA ALA A 162 21.00 13.13 13.49
C ALA A 162 20.77 12.65 12.05
N PHE A 163 19.52 12.63 11.56
CA PHE A 163 19.17 11.92 10.32
C PHE A 163 18.59 12.78 9.20
N LYS A 164 18.34 14.08 9.41
CA LYS A 164 17.82 14.99 8.37
C LYS A 164 18.73 15.21 7.16
N THR A 165 19.97 14.73 7.20
CA THR A 165 20.89 14.73 6.05
C THR A 165 21.17 13.33 5.53
N HIS A 166 20.60 12.29 6.15
CA HIS A 166 20.86 10.91 5.77
C HIS A 166 20.10 10.57 4.47
N PRO A 167 20.75 10.08 3.40
CA PRO A 167 20.11 9.88 2.10
C PRO A 167 18.96 8.86 2.08
N ALA A 168 18.93 7.92 3.02
CA ALA A 168 17.83 6.97 3.18
C ALA A 168 16.62 7.51 3.97
N THR A 169 16.72 8.67 4.61
CA THR A 169 15.57 9.30 5.27
C THR A 169 14.60 9.77 4.18
N LEU A 170 13.34 9.36 4.27
CA LEU A 170 12.28 9.87 3.41
C LEU A 170 11.48 10.97 4.11
N GLY A 171 11.26 10.78 5.41
CA GLY A 171 10.38 11.63 6.19
C GLY A 171 10.07 11.06 7.55
N TRP A 172 9.11 11.72 8.19
CA TRP A 172 8.77 11.58 9.60
C TRP A 172 7.27 11.30 9.71
N MET A 173 6.90 10.18 10.33
CA MET A 173 5.51 9.84 10.60
C MET A 173 5.04 10.61 11.84
N ILE A 174 4.34 11.71 11.61
CA ILE A 174 3.99 12.68 12.67
C ILE A 174 2.73 12.30 13.46
N ALA A 175 1.89 11.43 12.89
CA ALA A 175 0.72 10.89 13.55
C ALA A 175 0.22 9.60 12.88
N ASP A 176 -0.19 8.65 13.72
CA ASP A 176 -0.95 7.47 13.32
C ASP A 176 -2.43 7.62 13.72
N ASP A 177 -3.34 6.97 12.98
CA ASP A 177 -4.79 7.07 13.16
C ASP A 177 -5.28 8.50 13.42
N CYS A 178 -4.72 9.48 12.71
CA CYS A 178 -4.72 10.86 13.21
C CYS A 178 -6.13 11.45 13.32
N ASN A 179 -7.05 11.02 12.45
CA ASN A 179 -8.45 11.43 12.45
C ASN A 179 -9.28 10.88 13.63
N THR A 180 -8.69 10.03 14.47
CA THR A 180 -9.31 9.53 15.72
C THR A 180 -8.53 9.91 16.97
N ARG A 181 -7.23 10.25 16.85
CA ARG A 181 -6.34 10.46 17.99
C ARG A 181 -5.97 11.91 18.24
N ILE A 182 -5.97 12.77 17.21
CA ILE A 182 -5.56 14.16 17.32
C ILE A 182 -6.50 15.09 16.56
N THR A 183 -6.43 16.38 16.86
CA THR A 183 -7.18 17.39 16.10
C THR A 183 -6.42 17.77 14.82
N PRO A 184 -7.12 18.34 13.82
CA PRO A 184 -6.46 18.90 12.64
C PRO A 184 -5.41 19.97 13.00
N GLN A 185 -5.68 20.84 13.98
CA GLN A 185 -4.74 21.87 14.42
C GLN A 185 -3.49 21.28 15.08
N GLU A 186 -3.64 20.17 15.81
CA GLU A 186 -2.51 19.45 16.38
C GLU A 186 -1.64 18.82 15.30
N LEU A 187 -2.24 18.24 14.24
CA LEU A 187 -1.50 17.72 13.10
C LEU A 187 -0.69 18.83 12.41
N GLU A 188 -1.32 19.98 12.14
CA GLU A 188 -0.68 21.14 11.53
C GLU A 188 0.45 21.72 12.39
N ARG A 189 0.30 21.70 13.73
CA ARG A 189 1.37 22.09 14.66
C ARG A 189 2.57 21.16 14.54
N ARG A 190 2.35 19.84 14.61
CA ARG A 190 3.43 18.84 14.46
C ARG A 190 4.14 18.95 13.12
N HIS A 191 3.39 19.15 12.04
CA HIS A 191 3.96 19.41 10.72
C HIS A 191 4.90 20.60 10.75
N ARG A 192 4.45 21.77 11.23
CA ARG A 192 5.28 22.98 11.29
C ARG A 192 6.53 22.81 12.14
N GLU A 193 6.43 22.10 13.27
CA GLU A 193 7.57 21.83 14.15
C GLU A 193 8.62 20.96 13.47
N VAL A 194 8.20 19.88 12.80
CA VAL A 194 9.12 19.03 12.03
C VAL A 194 9.73 19.83 10.87
N LYS A 195 8.93 20.59 10.10
CA LYS A 195 9.44 21.39 8.98
C LYS A 195 10.41 22.50 9.41
N ALA A 196 10.28 23.02 10.63
CA ALA A 196 11.24 23.98 11.18
C ALA A 196 12.62 23.35 11.44
N LEU A 197 12.67 22.06 11.78
CA LEU A 197 13.92 21.32 12.03
C LEU A 197 14.50 20.69 10.75
N ASP A 198 13.62 20.21 9.88
CA ASP A 198 13.93 19.50 8.63
C ASP A 198 12.93 19.90 7.51
N PRO A 199 13.26 20.96 6.74
CA PRO A 199 12.41 21.39 5.63
C PRO A 199 12.49 20.46 4.40
N HIS A 200 13.44 19.53 4.36
CA HIS A 200 13.80 18.78 3.16
C HIS A 200 13.23 17.36 3.11
N HIS A 201 12.58 16.89 4.17
CA HIS A 201 11.92 15.58 4.19
C HIS A 201 10.42 15.71 4.41
N LEU A 202 9.70 14.62 4.09
CA LEU A 202 8.26 14.57 4.24
C LEU A 202 7.85 14.54 5.71
N THR A 203 6.69 15.10 5.98
CA THR A 203 5.82 14.71 7.08
C THR A 203 4.73 13.80 6.55
N TYR A 204 4.50 12.68 7.23
CA TYR A 204 3.53 11.67 6.83
C TYR A 204 2.55 11.39 7.97
N THR A 205 1.29 11.16 7.64
CA THR A 205 0.25 10.78 8.60
C THR A 205 -0.59 9.63 8.05
N SER A 206 -1.15 8.82 8.95
CA SER A 206 -2.05 7.72 8.62
C SER A 206 -3.46 8.00 9.16
N MET A 207 -4.50 7.64 8.39
CA MET A 207 -5.91 7.87 8.71
C MET A 207 -6.80 6.76 8.21
N ALA A 208 -8.00 6.64 8.77
CA ALA A 208 -9.08 5.82 8.24
C ALA A 208 -10.17 6.70 7.62
N ILE A 209 -10.20 6.78 6.28
CA ILE A 209 -11.25 7.45 5.50
C ILE A 209 -12.34 6.43 5.16
N SER A 210 -13.58 6.80 5.42
CA SER A 210 -14.75 5.97 5.13
C SER A 210 -15.59 6.56 3.99
N PHE A 211 -16.66 5.85 3.62
CA PHE A 211 -17.68 6.38 2.72
C PHE A 211 -18.44 7.59 3.29
N THR A 212 -18.61 7.63 4.60
CA THR A 212 -19.44 8.65 5.26
C THR A 212 -18.64 9.90 5.59
N ASN A 213 -17.32 9.77 5.77
CA ASN A 213 -16.46 10.90 6.08
C ASN A 213 -15.08 10.77 5.44
N SER A 214 -14.73 11.72 4.57
CA SER A 214 -13.40 11.84 3.98
C SER A 214 -12.39 12.56 4.86
N HIS A 215 -12.83 13.15 5.98
CA HIS A 215 -11.99 13.95 6.87
C HIS A 215 -11.21 15.04 6.11
N PRO A 216 -11.87 15.85 5.25
CA PRO A 216 -11.19 16.83 4.39
C PRO A 216 -10.38 17.84 5.20
N GLU A 217 -10.75 18.08 6.45
CA GLU A 217 -10.00 18.93 7.37
C GLU A 217 -8.56 18.43 7.61
N PHE A 218 -8.25 17.14 7.55
CA PHE A 218 -6.87 16.68 7.82
C PHE A 218 -5.91 16.87 6.64
N PHE A 219 -6.42 17.14 5.43
CA PHE A 219 -5.60 17.31 4.23
C PHE A 219 -4.89 18.67 4.18
N GLY A 220 -3.69 18.70 3.59
CA GLY A 220 -2.84 19.90 3.54
C GLY A 220 -2.15 20.26 4.86
N ARG A 221 -2.23 19.37 5.87
CA ARG A 221 -1.62 19.54 7.20
C ARG A 221 -0.43 18.59 7.45
N ALA A 222 -0.09 17.80 6.43
CA ALA A 222 1.12 17.00 6.30
C ALA A 222 1.48 16.94 4.80
N ASP A 223 2.72 16.60 4.46
CA ASP A 223 3.12 16.46 3.05
C ASP A 223 2.46 15.24 2.39
N ALA A 224 2.18 14.20 3.18
CA ALA A 224 1.62 12.94 2.70
C ALA A 224 0.58 12.36 3.67
N VAL A 225 -0.48 11.78 3.10
CA VAL A 225 -1.57 11.12 3.85
C VAL A 225 -1.73 9.69 3.37
N GLY A 226 -1.61 8.76 4.32
CA GLY A 226 -1.96 7.35 4.18
C GLY A 226 -3.42 7.10 4.53
N ASN A 227 -4.19 6.48 3.64
CA ASN A 227 -5.53 6.00 3.97
C ASN A 227 -5.52 4.49 4.23
N GLN A 228 -6.03 4.06 5.37
CA GLN A 228 -6.17 2.66 5.76
C GLN A 228 -7.38 2.02 5.11
N SER A 229 -7.18 0.84 4.54
CA SER A 229 -8.28 0.00 4.05
C SER A 229 -7.95 -1.48 4.26
N TYR A 230 -8.57 -2.08 5.27
CA TYR A 230 -8.28 -3.44 5.75
C TYR A 230 -9.52 -4.36 5.75
N PRO A 231 -10.10 -4.65 4.58
CA PRO A 231 -11.41 -5.30 4.48
C PRO A 231 -11.44 -6.78 4.90
N VAL A 232 -10.31 -7.51 4.85
CA VAL A 232 -10.28 -8.96 5.09
C VAL A 232 -10.30 -9.28 6.58
N GLY A 233 -11.50 -9.42 7.15
CA GLY A 233 -11.73 -9.77 8.56
C GLY A 233 -12.40 -11.13 8.80
N PRO A 234 -12.57 -11.55 10.07
CA PRO A 234 -13.40 -12.70 10.40
C PRO A 234 -14.86 -12.45 10.02
N GLU A 235 -15.67 -13.50 9.98
CA GLU A 235 -17.09 -13.38 9.64
C GLU A 235 -17.80 -12.33 10.53
N GLY A 236 -18.57 -11.43 9.90
CA GLY A 236 -19.25 -10.32 10.59
C GLY A 236 -18.34 -9.15 10.98
N TYR A 237 -17.05 -9.18 10.61
CA TYR A 237 -16.09 -8.11 10.84
C TYR A 237 -15.28 -7.84 9.56
N GLY A 238 -15.07 -6.56 9.25
CA GLY A 238 -14.46 -6.14 7.99
C GLY A 238 -15.49 -5.70 6.96
N ASP A 239 -14.97 -5.22 5.83
CA ASP A 239 -15.75 -4.68 4.72
C ASP A 239 -15.69 -5.62 3.53
N SER A 240 -16.59 -5.44 2.56
CA SER A 240 -16.38 -6.03 1.24
C SER A 240 -15.07 -5.52 0.63
N LEU A 241 -14.34 -6.38 -0.09
CA LEU A 241 -13.13 -5.99 -0.81
C LEU A 241 -13.37 -4.88 -1.85
N ALA A 242 -14.61 -4.69 -2.30
CA ALA A 242 -15.00 -3.60 -3.18
C ALA A 242 -14.87 -2.20 -2.53
N VAL A 243 -14.67 -2.11 -1.20
CA VAL A 243 -14.47 -0.84 -0.48
C VAL A 243 -13.20 -0.11 -0.90
N VAL A 244 -12.15 -0.85 -1.28
CA VAL A 244 -10.81 -0.27 -1.48
C VAL A 244 -10.84 0.79 -2.57
N TYR A 245 -11.44 0.50 -3.73
CA TYR A 245 -11.48 1.45 -4.84
C TYR A 245 -12.12 2.82 -4.47
N PRO A 246 -13.37 2.90 -3.98
CA PRO A 246 -14.00 4.18 -3.68
C PRO A 246 -13.36 4.95 -2.52
N VAL A 247 -12.85 4.29 -1.47
CA VAL A 247 -12.15 5.03 -0.38
C VAL A 247 -10.82 5.59 -0.87
N MET A 248 -10.11 4.88 -1.76
CA MET A 248 -8.89 5.40 -2.38
C MET A 248 -9.20 6.52 -3.39
N GLN A 249 -10.34 6.48 -4.10
CA GLN A 249 -10.75 7.61 -4.94
C GLN A 249 -11.00 8.87 -4.11
N ARG A 250 -11.61 8.74 -2.92
CA ARG A 250 -11.81 9.86 -2.00
C ARG A 250 -10.48 10.41 -1.49
N LEU A 251 -9.55 9.54 -1.08
CA LEU A 251 -8.19 9.94 -0.71
C LEU A 251 -7.55 10.79 -1.82
N VAL A 252 -7.58 10.30 -3.07
CA VAL A 252 -6.97 10.99 -4.22
C VAL A 252 -7.65 12.33 -4.49
N ALA A 253 -8.99 12.39 -4.40
CA ALA A 253 -9.74 13.62 -4.63
C ALA A 253 -9.42 14.70 -3.59
N GLU A 254 -9.37 14.37 -2.30
CA GLU A 254 -9.03 15.34 -1.25
C GLU A 254 -7.55 15.73 -1.30
N ALA A 255 -6.66 14.78 -1.59
CA ALA A 255 -5.24 15.04 -1.79
C ALA A 255 -4.98 16.05 -2.92
N ALA A 256 -5.68 15.91 -4.05
CA ALA A 256 -5.56 16.81 -5.20
C ALA A 256 -5.97 18.26 -4.87
N ARG A 257 -6.90 18.48 -3.92
CA ARG A 257 -7.34 19.82 -3.51
C ARG A 257 -6.27 20.59 -2.72
N THR A 258 -5.33 19.87 -2.13
CA THR A 258 -4.34 20.43 -1.19
C THR A 258 -2.90 20.20 -1.63
N GLY A 259 -2.68 19.46 -2.73
CA GLY A 259 -1.33 19.08 -3.18
C GLY A 259 -0.64 18.06 -2.26
N THR A 260 -1.42 17.33 -1.43
CA THR A 260 -0.89 16.29 -0.54
C THR A 260 -0.58 15.02 -1.33
N LEU A 261 0.44 14.24 -0.95
CA LEU A 261 0.73 12.92 -1.54
C LEU A 261 -0.28 11.86 -1.05
N PRO A 262 -1.11 11.23 -1.92
CA PRO A 262 -2.03 10.16 -1.52
C PRO A 262 -1.36 8.78 -1.51
N VAL A 263 -1.25 8.18 -0.32
CA VAL A 263 -0.69 6.84 -0.11
C VAL A 263 -1.79 5.86 0.32
N ALA A 264 -1.89 4.70 -0.32
CA ALA A 264 -2.78 3.64 0.17
C ALA A 264 -2.09 2.83 1.26
N ASN A 265 -2.74 2.70 2.42
CA ASN A 265 -2.32 1.78 3.47
C ASN A 265 -3.15 0.50 3.35
N LEU A 266 -2.57 -0.55 2.74
CA LEU A 266 -3.29 -1.77 2.35
C LEU A 266 -2.99 -2.97 3.25
N GLN A 267 -3.90 -3.93 3.30
CA GLN A 267 -3.78 -5.09 4.19
C GLN A 267 -2.81 -6.17 3.65
N SER A 268 -1.83 -6.55 4.47
CA SER A 268 -1.01 -7.77 4.34
C SER A 268 -0.95 -8.59 5.63
N PHE A 269 -1.84 -8.29 6.59
CA PHE A 269 -1.92 -8.90 7.92
C PHE A 269 -3.28 -9.58 8.12
N ARG A 270 -3.45 -10.30 9.23
CA ARG A 270 -4.76 -10.77 9.68
C ARG A 270 -5.26 -9.99 10.89
N TRP A 271 -6.56 -9.71 10.92
CA TRP A 271 -7.22 -9.29 12.14
C TRP A 271 -7.20 -10.41 13.20
N PRO A 272 -7.31 -10.10 14.51
CA PRO A 272 -7.53 -11.10 15.54
C PRO A 272 -8.74 -11.98 15.22
N GLY A 273 -8.57 -13.30 15.30
CA GLY A 273 -9.61 -14.27 14.92
C GLY A 273 -9.87 -14.38 13.40
N GLY A 274 -9.23 -13.56 12.57
CA GLY A 274 -9.34 -13.60 11.11
C GLY A 274 -8.23 -14.40 10.43
N ARG A 275 -8.24 -14.35 9.10
CA ARG A 275 -7.24 -14.93 8.21
C ARG A 275 -6.42 -13.84 7.52
N TYR A 276 -5.28 -14.24 6.97
CA TYR A 276 -4.55 -13.38 6.03
C TYR A 276 -5.32 -13.26 4.71
N PRO A 277 -5.12 -12.17 3.95
CA PRO A 277 -5.56 -12.09 2.56
C PRO A 277 -4.99 -13.24 1.73
N THR A 278 -5.74 -13.70 0.75
CA THR A 278 -5.22 -14.59 -0.30
C THR A 278 -4.42 -13.79 -1.34
N ALA A 279 -3.66 -14.48 -2.20
CA ALA A 279 -2.95 -13.83 -3.29
C ALA A 279 -3.88 -13.04 -4.23
N THR A 280 -5.06 -13.59 -4.55
CA THR A 280 -6.06 -12.93 -5.39
C THR A 280 -6.60 -11.66 -4.73
N GLU A 281 -6.91 -11.70 -3.43
CA GLU A 281 -7.41 -10.53 -2.71
C GLU A 281 -6.35 -9.44 -2.59
N LEU A 282 -5.10 -9.82 -2.28
CA LEU A 282 -3.99 -8.89 -2.24
C LEU A 282 -3.76 -8.23 -3.61
N ASN A 283 -3.77 -9.01 -4.68
CA ASN A 283 -3.69 -8.49 -6.04
C ASN A 283 -4.82 -7.50 -6.34
N SER A 284 -6.05 -7.84 -5.96
CA SER A 284 -7.24 -7.01 -6.14
C SER A 284 -7.11 -5.69 -5.39
N MET A 285 -6.86 -5.71 -4.08
CA MET A 285 -6.75 -4.50 -3.26
C MET A 285 -5.68 -3.54 -3.82
N THR A 286 -4.54 -4.10 -4.22
CA THR A 286 -3.43 -3.34 -4.82
C THR A 286 -3.87 -2.66 -6.12
N ASN A 287 -4.49 -3.42 -7.01
CA ASN A 287 -4.92 -2.91 -8.30
C ASN A 287 -6.11 -1.95 -8.20
N GLN A 288 -6.98 -2.11 -7.21
CA GLN A 288 -8.03 -1.15 -6.87
C GLN A 288 -7.43 0.19 -6.47
N ALA A 289 -6.41 0.20 -5.60
CA ALA A 289 -5.73 1.42 -5.19
C ALA A 289 -5.03 2.11 -6.37
N ILE A 290 -4.30 1.35 -7.21
CA ILE A 290 -3.67 1.87 -8.43
C ILE A 290 -4.73 2.46 -9.37
N GLY A 291 -5.81 1.71 -9.61
CA GLY A 291 -6.91 2.13 -10.45
C GLY A 291 -7.62 3.38 -9.93
N ALA A 292 -7.65 3.60 -8.62
CA ALA A 292 -8.18 4.82 -7.99
C ALA A 292 -7.25 6.04 -8.16
N GLY A 293 -5.96 5.82 -8.45
CA GLY A 293 -5.00 6.88 -8.76
C GLY A 293 -4.08 7.26 -7.59
N VAL A 294 -3.88 6.38 -6.61
CA VAL A 294 -2.92 6.64 -5.53
C VAL A 294 -1.50 6.77 -6.08
N LYS A 295 -0.65 7.49 -5.35
CA LYS A 295 0.73 7.80 -5.76
C LYS A 295 1.77 7.08 -4.91
N GLY A 296 1.32 6.22 -3.99
CA GLY A 296 2.13 5.33 -3.16
C GLY A 296 1.30 4.24 -2.51
N ILE A 297 1.94 3.17 -2.05
CA ILE A 297 1.32 2.07 -1.31
C ILE A 297 2.25 1.62 -0.17
N LEU A 298 1.74 1.61 1.06
CA LEU A 298 2.39 0.99 2.20
C LEU A 298 1.49 -0.12 2.74
N TYR A 299 1.93 -1.38 2.71
CA TYR A 299 1.16 -2.45 3.30
C TYR A 299 1.31 -2.44 4.82
N TYR A 300 0.18 -2.47 5.54
CA TYR A 300 0.15 -2.84 6.94
C TYR A 300 -0.12 -4.34 7.00
N THR A 301 0.78 -5.18 7.51
CA THR A 301 2.12 -4.88 8.00
C THR A 301 3.11 -5.98 7.61
N TYR A 302 4.40 -5.68 7.66
CA TYR A 302 5.44 -6.70 7.64
C TYR A 302 5.57 -7.38 9.01
N LEU A 303 5.52 -6.58 10.08
CA LEU A 303 5.63 -7.04 11.47
C LEU A 303 4.74 -6.20 12.38
N ASP A 304 3.97 -6.88 13.22
CA ASP A 304 3.30 -6.32 14.41
C ASP A 304 3.24 -7.36 15.55
N PRO A 305 2.63 -7.05 16.72
CA PRO A 305 2.59 -7.98 17.86
C PRO A 305 1.94 -9.34 17.58
N THR A 306 1.12 -9.46 16.54
CA THR A 306 0.32 -10.65 16.20
C THR A 306 0.56 -11.18 14.79
N ASN A 307 1.34 -10.46 13.97
CA ASN A 307 1.59 -10.74 12.56
C ASN A 307 3.10 -10.68 12.25
N ASP A 308 3.61 -11.70 11.54
CA ASP A 308 4.96 -11.71 10.98
C ASP A 308 4.91 -12.24 9.55
N LEU A 309 5.00 -11.34 8.58
CA LEU A 309 4.92 -11.66 7.14
C LEU A 309 6.07 -12.57 6.68
N SER A 310 7.21 -12.58 7.39
CA SER A 310 8.35 -13.45 7.04
C SER A 310 7.99 -14.94 7.10
N THR A 311 6.92 -15.29 7.82
CA THR A 311 6.43 -16.67 7.95
C THR A 311 5.40 -17.07 6.88
N HIS A 312 4.97 -16.13 6.02
CA HIS A 312 3.86 -16.32 5.07
C HIS A 312 4.33 -16.38 3.61
N THR A 313 4.88 -17.52 3.18
CA THR A 313 5.49 -17.68 1.84
C THR A 313 4.53 -17.38 0.69
N GLY A 314 3.27 -17.84 0.75
CA GLY A 314 2.30 -17.61 -0.33
C GLY A 314 2.04 -16.11 -0.58
N LEU A 315 1.84 -15.33 0.49
CA LEU A 315 1.69 -13.89 0.40
C LEU A 315 2.95 -13.20 -0.10
N ARG A 316 4.13 -13.60 0.39
CA ARG A 316 5.41 -13.03 -0.07
C ARG A 316 5.66 -13.27 -1.57
N THR A 317 5.22 -14.41 -2.10
CA THR A 317 5.31 -14.69 -3.54
C THR A 317 4.46 -13.73 -4.36
N GLU A 318 3.21 -13.49 -3.96
CA GLU A 318 2.35 -12.52 -4.63
C GLU A 318 2.89 -11.09 -4.49
N LEU A 319 3.34 -10.69 -3.29
CA LEU A 319 3.94 -9.37 -3.04
C LEU A 319 5.18 -9.11 -3.89
N ARG A 320 6.05 -10.12 -4.07
CA ARG A 320 7.20 -10.03 -4.98
C ARG A 320 6.77 -9.78 -6.42
N THR A 321 5.71 -10.47 -6.86
CA THR A 321 5.15 -10.31 -8.21
C THR A 321 4.59 -8.90 -8.38
N LEU A 322 3.77 -8.43 -7.43
CA LEU A 322 3.21 -7.07 -7.42
C LEU A 322 4.30 -5.99 -7.39
N ALA A 323 5.36 -6.18 -6.61
CA ALA A 323 6.47 -5.23 -6.57
C ALA A 323 7.16 -5.08 -7.93
N ALA A 324 7.38 -6.19 -8.64
CA ALA A 324 7.94 -6.17 -9.99
C ALA A 324 7.00 -5.48 -11.00
N GLU A 325 5.70 -5.80 -10.96
CA GLU A 325 4.69 -5.19 -11.83
C GLU A 325 4.56 -3.67 -11.60
N ILE A 326 4.47 -3.25 -10.35
CA ILE A 326 4.36 -1.82 -9.98
C ILE A 326 5.63 -1.07 -10.36
N LYS A 327 6.81 -1.66 -10.20
CA LYS A 327 8.07 -1.04 -10.62
C LYS A 327 8.05 -0.72 -12.13
N LEU A 328 7.52 -1.62 -12.96
CA LEU A 328 7.35 -1.39 -14.39
C LEU A 328 6.30 -0.32 -14.69
N LEU A 329 5.21 -0.28 -13.93
CA LEU A 329 4.14 0.70 -14.11
C LEU A 329 4.50 2.09 -13.57
N ALA A 330 5.42 2.21 -12.63
CA ALA A 330 5.72 3.45 -11.89
C ALA A 330 5.91 4.69 -12.79
N PRO A 331 6.65 4.66 -13.92
CA PRO A 331 6.76 5.82 -14.81
C PRO A 331 5.39 6.32 -15.30
N VAL A 332 4.52 5.40 -15.68
CA VAL A 332 3.16 5.67 -16.17
C VAL A 332 2.23 6.12 -15.04
N LEU A 333 2.34 5.52 -13.84
CA LEU A 333 1.53 5.90 -12.68
C LEU A 333 1.87 7.31 -12.17
N LEU A 334 3.14 7.70 -12.26
CA LEU A 334 3.65 8.97 -11.75
C LEU A 334 3.53 10.09 -12.79
N ASN A 335 3.78 9.81 -14.08
CA ASN A 335 3.87 10.85 -15.12
C ASN A 335 2.82 10.72 -16.24
N GLY A 336 2.01 9.67 -16.24
CA GLY A 336 0.96 9.46 -17.24
C GLY A 336 -0.32 10.23 -16.91
N GLU A 337 -1.08 10.55 -17.95
CA GLU A 337 -2.44 11.06 -17.84
C GLU A 337 -3.39 9.90 -17.54
N ARG A 338 -4.06 9.94 -16.39
CA ARG A 338 -5.02 8.91 -15.96
C ARG A 338 -6.46 9.33 -16.31
N GLN A 339 -7.18 8.45 -16.99
CA GLN A 339 -8.59 8.62 -17.35
C GLN A 339 -9.42 7.42 -16.88
N THR A 340 -10.45 7.66 -16.07
CA THR A 340 -11.47 6.63 -15.79
C THR A 340 -12.38 6.50 -17.01
N LEU A 341 -12.56 5.26 -17.49
CA LEU A 341 -13.41 4.98 -18.64
C LEU A 341 -14.79 4.50 -18.21
N ALA A 342 -15.81 4.98 -18.91
CA ALA A 342 -17.13 4.38 -18.85
C ALA A 342 -17.09 2.97 -19.46
N LEU A 343 -17.85 2.06 -18.87
CA LEU A 343 -18.01 0.69 -19.37
C LEU A 343 -19.46 0.25 -19.18
N THR A 344 -19.91 -0.69 -20.00
CA THR A 344 -21.14 -1.43 -19.75
C THR A 344 -20.81 -2.80 -19.16
N GLY A 345 -21.59 -3.24 -18.18
CA GLY A 345 -21.39 -4.53 -17.53
C GLY A 345 -22.63 -4.99 -16.76
N ASN A 346 -22.62 -6.24 -16.31
CA ASN A 346 -23.78 -6.90 -15.70
C ASN A 346 -24.06 -6.48 -14.24
N LEU A 347 -23.04 -6.11 -13.46
CA LEU A 347 -23.18 -5.93 -12.00
C LEU A 347 -22.75 -4.55 -11.47
N GLY A 348 -22.18 -3.68 -12.32
CA GLY A 348 -21.74 -2.33 -11.89
C GLY A 348 -20.48 -2.31 -11.00
N GLU A 349 -19.84 -3.47 -10.81
CA GLU A 349 -18.66 -3.65 -9.95
C GLU A 349 -17.39 -3.88 -10.77
N ALA A 350 -17.38 -3.48 -12.04
CA ALA A 350 -16.17 -3.41 -12.84
C ALA A 350 -15.65 -1.97 -12.91
N ARG A 351 -14.34 -1.79 -13.05
CA ARG A 351 -13.69 -0.49 -13.28
C ARG A 351 -12.74 -0.59 -14.47
N ALA A 352 -12.65 0.47 -15.25
CA ALA A 352 -11.69 0.59 -16.34
C ALA A 352 -10.94 1.91 -16.23
N THR A 353 -9.63 1.86 -16.32
CA THR A 353 -8.76 3.04 -16.23
C THR A 353 -7.75 2.98 -17.36
N LEU A 354 -7.60 4.09 -18.08
CA LEU A 354 -6.63 4.27 -19.15
C LEU A 354 -5.55 5.22 -18.68
N TRP A 355 -4.29 4.87 -18.93
CA TRP A 355 -3.15 5.78 -18.78
C TRP A 355 -2.54 6.07 -20.14
N SER A 356 -2.23 7.34 -20.39
CA SER A 356 -1.48 7.78 -21.56
C SER A 356 -0.15 8.38 -21.15
N HIS A 357 0.96 7.89 -21.69
CA HIS A 357 2.29 8.41 -21.40
C HIS A 357 3.22 8.19 -22.58
N GLU A 358 3.93 9.24 -23.00
CA GLU A 358 4.89 9.21 -24.14
C GLU A 358 4.33 8.54 -25.41
N GLY A 359 3.08 8.87 -25.77
CA GLY A 359 2.40 8.33 -26.96
C GLY A 359 1.92 6.88 -26.84
N ARG A 360 2.09 6.24 -25.68
CA ARG A 360 1.59 4.90 -25.38
C ARG A 360 0.37 4.94 -24.47
N ARG A 361 -0.46 3.90 -24.55
CA ARG A 361 -1.71 3.80 -23.81
C ARG A 361 -1.81 2.45 -23.11
N TYR A 362 -2.15 2.47 -21.83
CA TYR A 362 -2.23 1.31 -20.95
C TYR A 362 -3.61 1.24 -20.31
N LEU A 363 -4.32 0.14 -20.52
CA LEU A 363 -5.67 -0.09 -20.01
C LEU A 363 -5.61 -1.09 -18.85
N GLN A 364 -6.08 -0.69 -17.67
CA GLN A 364 -6.42 -1.58 -16.58
C GLN A 364 -7.93 -1.84 -16.59
N VAL A 365 -8.32 -3.10 -16.41
CA VAL A 365 -9.72 -3.47 -16.17
C VAL A 365 -9.80 -4.36 -14.93
N LEU A 366 -10.72 -4.02 -14.02
CA LEU A 366 -10.86 -4.61 -12.69
C LEU A 366 -12.26 -5.18 -12.50
N SER A 367 -12.34 -6.34 -11.86
CA SER A 367 -13.54 -6.82 -11.18
C SER A 367 -13.40 -6.59 -9.68
N LEU A 368 -14.35 -5.86 -9.08
CA LEU A 368 -14.42 -5.63 -7.63
C LEU A 368 -15.25 -6.71 -6.91
N ASN A 369 -16.03 -7.50 -7.66
CA ASN A 369 -16.92 -8.50 -7.08
C ASN A 369 -16.13 -9.74 -6.61
N GLU A 370 -16.47 -10.21 -5.42
CA GLU A 370 -15.78 -11.27 -4.70
C GLU A 370 -16.13 -12.69 -5.18
N THR A 371 -17.30 -12.87 -5.80
CA THR A 371 -17.85 -14.22 -6.06
C THR A 371 -18.34 -14.43 -7.50
N GLN A 372 -18.77 -13.35 -8.17
CA GLN A 372 -19.41 -13.38 -9.48
C GLN A 372 -18.52 -12.80 -10.58
N ARG A 373 -18.57 -13.43 -11.76
CA ARG A 373 -17.91 -12.92 -12.96
C ARG A 373 -18.58 -11.65 -13.46
N GLN A 374 -17.76 -10.69 -13.91
CA GLN A 374 -18.22 -9.43 -14.50
C GLN A 374 -18.11 -9.51 -16.02
N THR A 375 -19.20 -9.34 -16.76
CA THR A 375 -19.10 -9.04 -18.18
C THR A 375 -18.82 -7.55 -18.36
N VAL A 376 -17.91 -7.21 -19.27
CA VAL A 376 -17.53 -5.81 -19.51
C VAL A 376 -17.44 -5.53 -21.01
N SER A 377 -17.79 -4.31 -21.40
CA SER A 377 -17.51 -3.75 -22.72
C SER A 377 -17.10 -2.28 -22.57
N ILE A 378 -15.94 -1.95 -23.15
CA ILE A 378 -15.26 -0.66 -22.99
C ILE A 378 -14.92 -0.14 -24.38
N ARG A 379 -15.33 1.09 -24.70
CA ARG A 379 -14.84 1.80 -25.88
C ARG A 379 -13.56 2.54 -25.51
N VAL A 380 -12.46 2.21 -26.18
CA VAL A 380 -11.17 2.88 -25.95
C VAL A 380 -11.19 4.22 -26.70
N PRO A 381 -11.00 5.37 -26.02
CA PRO A 381 -10.88 6.67 -26.67
C PRO A 381 -9.77 6.68 -27.72
N GLY A 382 -10.05 7.25 -28.89
CA GLY A 382 -9.14 7.23 -30.04
C GLY A 382 -9.06 5.89 -30.78
N GLY A 383 -9.84 4.88 -30.37
CA GLY A 383 -9.83 3.54 -30.96
C GLY A 383 -8.63 2.70 -30.53
N ALA A 384 -8.72 1.40 -30.79
CA ALA A 384 -7.64 0.45 -30.63
C ALA A 384 -7.74 -0.63 -31.73
N SER A 385 -6.58 -1.07 -32.19
CA SER A 385 -6.34 -2.13 -33.17
C SER A 385 -5.68 -3.35 -32.53
N THR A 386 -4.92 -3.16 -31.44
CA THR A 386 -4.31 -4.25 -30.68
C THR A 386 -4.62 -4.15 -29.19
N LEU A 387 -4.61 -5.32 -28.53
CA LEU A 387 -4.76 -5.48 -27.08
C LEU A 387 -3.72 -6.50 -26.62
N THR A 388 -2.64 -6.02 -26.01
CA THR A 388 -1.48 -6.84 -25.63
C THR A 388 -1.37 -6.92 -24.11
N PRO A 389 -1.43 -8.11 -23.48
CA PRO A 389 -1.33 -8.21 -22.02
C PRO A 389 0.04 -7.70 -21.53
N LEU A 390 0.07 -7.05 -20.37
CA LEU A 390 1.33 -6.50 -19.80
C LEU A 390 2.14 -7.54 -19.04
N PHE A 391 1.47 -8.47 -18.36
CA PHE A 391 2.09 -9.32 -17.35
C PHE A 391 1.78 -10.79 -17.61
N ALA A 392 2.83 -11.57 -17.79
CA ALA A 392 2.74 -13.02 -17.89
C ALA A 392 2.23 -13.63 -16.57
N GLY A 393 1.52 -14.76 -16.65
CA GLY A 393 0.91 -15.43 -15.50
C GLY A 393 -0.33 -14.75 -14.94
N ARG A 394 -0.71 -13.56 -15.42
CA ARG A 394 -1.98 -12.91 -15.07
C ARG A 394 -3.12 -13.34 -16.02
N PRO A 395 -4.37 -13.41 -15.55
CA PRO A 395 -5.52 -13.72 -16.41
C PRO A 395 -5.65 -12.76 -17.59
N LYS A 396 -6.05 -13.27 -18.76
CA LYS A 396 -6.27 -12.49 -20.00
C LYS A 396 -7.61 -12.83 -20.67
N SER A 397 -8.72 -12.49 -20.02
CA SER A 397 -10.06 -12.86 -20.49
C SER A 397 -10.77 -11.80 -21.34
N LEU A 398 -10.11 -10.69 -21.66
CA LEU A 398 -10.64 -9.65 -22.53
C LEU A 398 -10.08 -9.75 -23.95
N SER A 399 -10.92 -9.35 -24.92
CA SER A 399 -10.58 -9.32 -26.34
C SER A 399 -11.02 -8.01 -26.97
N LEU A 400 -10.30 -7.57 -28.01
CA LEU A 400 -10.63 -6.40 -28.79
C LEU A 400 -11.43 -6.80 -30.03
N LYS A 401 -12.66 -6.30 -30.16
CA LYS A 401 -13.53 -6.51 -31.33
C LYS A 401 -14.23 -5.22 -31.71
N ALA A 402 -14.13 -4.84 -32.99
CA ALA A 402 -14.77 -3.63 -33.53
C ALA A 402 -14.49 -2.35 -32.71
N GLY A 403 -13.25 -2.18 -32.22
CA GLY A 403 -12.84 -1.02 -31.42
C GLY A 403 -13.31 -1.03 -29.96
N ALA A 404 -13.96 -2.11 -29.50
CA ALA A 404 -14.36 -2.29 -28.10
C ALA A 404 -13.58 -3.43 -27.45
N VAL A 405 -13.06 -3.19 -26.24
CA VAL A 405 -12.47 -4.22 -25.39
C VAL A 405 -13.61 -4.85 -24.59
N SER A 406 -13.82 -6.15 -24.73
CA SER A 406 -14.94 -6.85 -24.08
C SER A 406 -14.58 -8.28 -23.68
N GLY A 407 -15.27 -8.80 -22.66
CA GLY A 407 -15.07 -10.15 -22.15
C GLY A 407 -15.72 -10.38 -20.80
N SER A 408 -15.29 -11.46 -20.12
CA SER A 408 -15.78 -11.83 -18.79
C SER A 408 -14.61 -11.91 -17.82
N LEU A 409 -14.58 -11.01 -16.85
CA LEU A 409 -13.58 -10.98 -15.79
C LEU A 409 -13.95 -11.98 -14.69
N PRO A 410 -13.01 -12.84 -14.24
CA PRO A 410 -13.19 -13.58 -13.01
C PRO A 410 -13.34 -12.65 -11.80
N PRO A 411 -13.91 -13.15 -10.68
CA PRO A 411 -13.96 -12.39 -9.43
C PRO A 411 -12.60 -11.83 -9.02
N LEU A 412 -12.59 -10.62 -8.44
CA LEU A 412 -11.40 -9.94 -7.89
C LEU A 412 -10.21 -9.78 -8.84
N THR A 413 -10.40 -9.99 -10.14
CA THR A 413 -9.28 -10.00 -11.10
C THR A 413 -8.97 -8.61 -11.62
N ALA A 414 -7.67 -8.32 -11.75
CA ALA A 414 -7.14 -7.19 -12.50
C ALA A 414 -6.45 -7.67 -13.78
N GLN A 415 -6.71 -7.00 -14.90
CA GLN A 415 -6.03 -7.27 -16.17
C GLN A 415 -5.48 -5.97 -16.73
N TRP A 416 -4.24 -6.02 -17.19
CA TRP A 416 -3.51 -4.89 -17.74
C TRP A 416 -3.13 -5.15 -19.18
N TYR A 417 -3.39 -4.17 -20.04
CA TYR A 417 -3.12 -4.26 -21.47
C TYR A 417 -2.48 -2.99 -22.02
N GLU A 418 -1.59 -3.14 -22.99
CA GLU A 418 -1.21 -2.05 -23.89
C GLU A 418 -2.23 -2.03 -25.02
N VAL A 419 -2.75 -0.84 -25.32
CA VAL A 419 -3.71 -0.62 -26.41
C VAL A 419 -3.09 0.31 -27.45
N ARG A 420 -3.11 -0.10 -28.72
CA ARG A 420 -2.57 0.69 -29.84
C ARG A 420 -3.58 0.94 -30.91
#